data_AF-A0A151WIZ2-F1
#
_entry.id   AF-A0A151WIZ2-F1
#
_cell.length_a   1.000
_cell.length_b   1.000
_cell.length_c   1.000
_cell.angle_alpha   90.00
_cell.angle_beta   90.00
_cell.angle_gamma   90.00
#
_symmetry.space_group_name_H-M   'P 1'
#
loop_
_entity.id
_entity.type
_entity.pdbx_description
1 polymer ?
#
loop_
_entity_poly.entity_id
_entity_poly.type
_entity_poly.pdbx_seq_one_letter_code
_entity_poly.pdbx_strand_id
1 'polypeptide(L)'
;LQNVNIFDNNFQIDPFFLPPRLNGEIYADFLQNELPHVRVQMIHQHDGAPAHFRRDVRDILNTRYRDRWIGRGGPVAWPPLSPDINVLDFFVWGYIKESVEPRRNDTENEVREAIIAVFEHHYTGNSAPRSTVQRAELCIREGGRHFEQFLH
;
A
#
# COMPACT_ATOMS: atom_id res chain seq x y z
N LEU A 1 -4.23 -0.32 11.75
CA LEU A 1 -4.66 -1.23 10.67
C LEU A 1 -3.46 -1.39 9.75
N GLN A 2 -2.96 -2.61 9.57
CA GLN A 2 -1.99 -2.89 8.50
C GLN A 2 -2.81 -3.28 7.28
N ASN A 3 -2.60 -2.60 6.16
CA ASN A 3 -3.39 -2.78 4.96
C ASN A 3 -2.44 -2.95 3.79
N VAL A 4 -2.79 -3.84 2.86
CA VAL A 4 -2.04 -4.08 1.64
C VAL A 4 -2.94 -3.73 0.47
N ASN A 5 -2.53 -2.72 -0.31
CA ASN A 5 -3.23 -2.34 -1.52
C ASN A 5 -2.31 -2.58 -2.71
N ILE A 6 -2.91 -3.08 -3.79
CA ILE A 6 -2.21 -3.34 -5.04
C ILE A 6 -2.74 -2.33 -6.05
N PHE A 7 -1.83 -1.63 -6.71
CA PHE A 7 -2.17 -0.57 -7.64
C PHE A 7 -2.02 -1.06 -9.08
N ASP A 8 -3.11 -1.01 -9.85
CA ASP A 8 -3.06 -0.96 -11.31
C ASP A 8 -3.61 0.39 -11.75
N ASN A 9 -3.01 0.97 -12.80
CA ASN A 9 -3.32 2.29 -13.36
C ASN A 9 -4.80 2.47 -13.75
N ASN A 10 -5.59 1.39 -13.75
CA ASN A 10 -7.00 1.36 -14.15
C ASN A 10 -7.91 0.53 -13.22
N PHE A 11 -7.43 0.01 -12.09
CA PHE A 11 -8.25 -0.86 -11.24
C PHE A 11 -8.04 -0.57 -9.75
N GLN A 12 -9.09 -0.06 -9.14
CA GLN A 12 -9.21 0.05 -7.69
C GLN A 12 -9.51 -1.33 -7.13
N ILE A 13 -8.67 -1.80 -6.22
CA ILE A 13 -8.99 -2.94 -5.37
C ILE A 13 -9.61 -2.41 -4.09
N ASP A 14 -10.73 -2.97 -3.68
CA ASP A 14 -11.38 -2.64 -2.42
C ASP A 14 -10.43 -2.82 -1.22
N PRO A 15 -10.60 -2.03 -0.15
CA PRO A 15 -9.76 -2.15 1.03
C PRO A 15 -9.92 -3.52 1.69
N PHE A 16 -8.81 -4.22 1.93
CA PHE A 16 -8.79 -5.44 2.74
C PHE A 16 -8.40 -5.13 4.18
N PHE A 17 -9.22 -5.60 5.12
CA PHE A 17 -8.96 -5.43 6.55
C PHE A 17 -8.22 -6.65 7.11
N LEU A 18 -6.90 -6.51 7.26
CA LEU A 18 -6.07 -7.54 7.89
C LEU A 18 -6.28 -7.56 9.41
N PRO A 19 -6.06 -8.71 10.08
CA PRO A 19 -6.25 -8.81 11.51
C PRO A 19 -5.28 -7.90 12.28
N PRO A 20 -5.64 -7.47 13.50
CA PRO A 20 -4.80 -6.58 14.33
C PRO A 20 -3.39 -7.10 14.59
N ARG A 21 -3.21 -8.43 14.59
CA ARG A 21 -1.92 -9.11 14.73
C ARG A 21 -1.59 -9.80 13.41
N LEU A 22 -0.91 -9.09 12.53
CA LEU A 22 -0.40 -9.66 11.29
C LEU A 22 0.96 -10.31 11.54
N ASN A 23 1.09 -11.57 11.13
CA ASN A 23 2.36 -12.27 11.03
C ASN A 23 2.54 -12.77 9.59
N GLY A 24 3.72 -13.34 9.29
CA GLY A 24 4.00 -13.82 7.94
C GLY A 24 3.12 -14.98 7.47
N GLU A 25 2.59 -15.80 8.39
CA GLU A 25 1.68 -16.91 8.05
C GLU A 25 0.32 -16.38 7.58
N ILE A 26 -0.28 -15.50 8.38
CA ILE A 26 -1.53 -14.84 8.06
C ILE A 26 -1.40 -14.04 6.77
N TYR A 27 -0.27 -13.35 6.59
CA TYR A 27 -0.03 -12.58 5.37
C TYR A 27 0.12 -13.49 4.13
N ALA A 28 0.84 -14.60 4.24
CA ALA A 28 0.97 -15.58 3.16
C ALA A 28 -0.39 -16.19 2.78
N ASP A 29 -1.20 -16.55 3.77
CA ASP A 29 -2.56 -17.07 3.56
C ASP A 29 -3.44 -16.06 2.83
N PHE A 30 -3.43 -14.80 3.28
CA PHE A 30 -4.11 -13.70 2.61
C PHE A 30 -3.69 -13.57 1.14
N LEU A 31 -2.38 -13.51 0.85
CA LEU A 31 -1.87 -13.38 -0.52
C LEU A 31 -2.29 -14.54 -1.43
N GLN A 32 -2.38 -15.75 -0.87
CA GLN A 32 -2.65 -16.97 -1.61
C GLN A 32 -4.15 -17.17 -1.85
N ASN A 33 -4.98 -16.90 -0.84
CA ASN A 33 -6.35 -17.37 -0.77
C ASN A 33 -7.40 -16.25 -0.82
N GLU A 34 -7.11 -15.07 -0.26
CA GLU A 34 -8.08 -13.98 -0.18
C GLU A 34 -7.84 -12.91 -1.24
N LEU A 35 -6.58 -12.63 -1.54
CA LEU A 35 -6.23 -11.58 -2.47
C LEU A 35 -6.66 -11.97 -3.89
N PRO A 36 -7.56 -11.21 -4.53
CA PRO A 36 -8.11 -11.56 -5.84
C PRO A 36 -7.00 -11.56 -6.89
N HIS A 37 -7.06 -12.53 -7.82
CA HIS A 37 -6.13 -12.67 -8.93
C HIS A 37 -6.24 -11.47 -9.86
N VAL A 38 -5.52 -10.40 -9.51
CA VAL A 38 -5.46 -9.17 -10.27
C VAL A 38 -4.55 -9.31 -11.49
N ARG A 39 -4.80 -8.44 -12.47
CA ARG A 39 -4.29 -8.52 -13.83
C ARG A 39 -2.77 -8.72 -13.87
N VAL A 40 -2.34 -9.49 -14.87
CA VAL A 40 -0.95 -9.90 -15.10
C VAL A 40 0.02 -8.71 -15.22
N GLN A 41 -0.46 -7.50 -15.53
CA GLN A 41 0.35 -6.29 -15.73
C GLN A 41 0.54 -5.41 -14.48
N MET A 42 -0.04 -5.78 -13.33
CA MET A 42 0.04 -4.98 -12.11
C MET A 42 1.38 -5.17 -11.38
N ILE A 43 1.88 -4.10 -10.73
CA ILE A 43 3.02 -4.17 -9.81
C ILE A 43 2.47 -4.26 -8.38
N HIS A 44 2.87 -5.29 -7.63
CA HIS A 44 2.55 -5.39 -6.21
C HIS A 44 3.58 -4.64 -5.36
N GLN A 45 3.14 -3.75 -4.46
CA GLN A 45 4.03 -3.03 -3.56
C GLN A 45 3.58 -3.25 -2.11
N HIS A 46 4.54 -3.47 -1.23
CA HIS A 46 4.33 -3.48 0.22
C HIS A 46 5.52 -2.86 0.96
N ASP A 47 5.31 -2.48 2.21
CA ASP A 47 6.34 -1.88 3.05
C ASP A 47 7.32 -2.92 3.62
N GLY A 48 8.27 -2.45 4.43
CA GLY A 48 9.29 -3.29 5.07
C GLY A 48 8.83 -4.04 6.33
N ALA A 49 7.52 -4.14 6.62
CA ALA A 49 7.03 -4.78 7.85
C ALA A 49 7.55 -6.24 8.00
N PRO A 50 7.83 -6.73 9.23
CA PRO A 50 8.38 -8.07 9.42
C PRO A 50 7.54 -9.21 8.82
N ALA A 51 6.21 -9.08 8.83
CA ALA A 51 5.29 -10.06 8.22
C ALA A 51 5.55 -10.25 6.72
N HIS A 52 5.98 -9.19 6.04
CA HIS A 52 6.20 -9.15 4.60
C HIS A 52 7.51 -9.81 4.14
N PHE A 53 8.48 -10.00 5.06
CA PHE A 53 9.83 -10.48 4.70
C PHE A 53 9.99 -12.01 4.78
N ARG A 54 8.96 -12.73 5.23
CA ARG A 54 8.99 -14.20 5.32
C ARG A 54 9.28 -14.82 3.95
N ARG A 55 9.92 -15.99 3.94
CA ARG A 55 10.36 -16.64 2.68
C ARG A 55 9.18 -17.05 1.80
N ASP A 56 8.20 -17.71 2.38
CA ASP A 56 6.98 -18.16 1.70
C ASP A 56 6.16 -17.00 1.10
N VAL A 57 6.05 -15.87 1.82
CA VAL A 57 5.45 -14.63 1.29
C VAL A 57 6.16 -14.22 0.00
N ARG A 58 7.49 -14.23 -0.01
CA ARG A 58 8.28 -13.90 -1.21
C ARG A 58 8.14 -14.96 -2.30
N ASP A 59 8.05 -16.24 -1.95
CA ASP A 59 7.83 -17.33 -2.90
C ASP A 59 6.47 -17.20 -3.60
N ILE A 60 5.41 -16.82 -2.86
CA ILE A 60 4.07 -16.50 -3.41
C ILE A 60 4.17 -15.31 -4.35
N LEU A 61 4.81 -14.22 -3.94
CA LEU A 61 4.96 -13.02 -4.76
C LEU A 61 5.78 -13.28 -6.04
N ASN A 62 6.86 -14.06 -5.95
CA ASN A 62 7.65 -14.49 -7.09
C ASN A 62 6.85 -15.36 -8.05
N THR A 63 5.97 -16.22 -7.54
CA THR A 63 5.12 -17.07 -8.38
C THR A 63 4.05 -16.25 -9.10
N ARG A 64 3.39 -15.35 -8.36
CA ARG A 64 2.22 -14.60 -8.82
C ARG A 64 2.56 -13.36 -9.64
N TYR A 65 3.55 -12.59 -9.20
CA TYR A 65 3.93 -11.31 -9.81
C TYR A 65 5.29 -11.38 -10.51
N ARG A 66 6.10 -12.42 -10.28
CA ARG A 66 7.45 -12.59 -10.87
C ARG A 66 8.35 -11.40 -10.52
N ASP A 67 8.82 -10.70 -11.54
CA ASP A 67 9.65 -9.49 -11.51
C ASP A 67 8.85 -8.21 -11.20
N ARG A 68 7.53 -8.31 -11.02
CA ARG A 68 6.61 -7.16 -10.85
C ARG A 68 6.12 -7.00 -9.42
N TRP A 69 7.04 -7.05 -8.45
CA TRP A 69 6.73 -6.62 -7.10
C TRP A 69 7.89 -5.87 -6.44
N ILE A 70 7.53 -4.93 -5.57
CA ILE A 70 8.43 -4.02 -4.87
C ILE A 70 8.31 -4.29 -3.38
N GLY A 71 9.43 -4.55 -2.74
CA GLY A 71 9.45 -4.91 -1.33
C GLY A 71 10.82 -5.31 -0.82
N ARG A 72 10.92 -5.57 0.48
CA ARG A 72 12.19 -6.01 1.07
C ARG A 72 12.57 -7.40 0.57
N GLY A 73 13.69 -7.50 -0.14
CA GLY A 73 14.18 -8.77 -0.71
C GLY A 73 13.43 -9.22 -1.96
N GLY A 74 12.72 -8.30 -2.63
CA GLY A 74 12.08 -8.52 -3.92
C GLY A 74 12.93 -8.06 -5.12
N PRO A 75 12.41 -8.22 -6.35
CA PRO A 75 13.06 -7.81 -7.59
C PRO A 75 13.39 -6.31 -7.63
N VAL A 76 12.52 -5.49 -7.06
CA VAL A 76 12.74 -4.07 -6.84
C VAL A 76 12.76 -3.83 -5.33
N ALA A 77 13.89 -3.36 -4.82
CA ALA A 77 14.05 -3.12 -3.39
C ALA A 77 13.25 -1.88 -2.96
N TRP A 78 12.40 -2.04 -1.94
CA TRP A 78 11.80 -0.89 -1.25
C TRP A 78 12.79 -0.35 -0.21
N PRO A 79 13.08 0.98 -0.21
CA PRO A 79 13.96 1.56 0.79
C PRO A 79 13.37 1.45 2.20
N PRO A 80 14.21 1.20 3.23
CA PRO A 80 13.74 1.16 4.61
C PRO A 80 13.25 2.54 5.06
N LEU A 81 12.17 2.57 5.85
CA LEU A 81 11.62 3.80 6.44
C LEU A 81 11.22 4.88 5.43
N SER A 82 10.62 4.49 4.31
CA SER A 82 10.17 5.44 3.26
C SER A 82 8.65 5.46 3.08
N PRO A 83 7.86 5.88 4.10
CA PRO A 83 6.44 6.13 3.93
C PRO A 83 6.18 7.23 2.90
N ASP A 84 7.11 8.19 2.78
CA ASP A 84 7.02 9.36 1.87
C ASP A 84 6.95 9.00 0.38
N ILE A 85 7.23 7.73 0.02
CA ILE A 85 7.18 7.20 -1.36
C ILE A 85 5.98 6.26 -1.54
N ASN A 86 5.37 5.76 -0.46
CA ASN A 86 4.19 4.92 -0.52
C ASN A 86 2.94 5.77 -0.77
N VAL A 87 2.35 5.63 -1.95
CA VAL A 87 1.11 6.32 -2.36
C VAL A 87 0.02 6.22 -1.32
N LEU A 88 -0.07 5.06 -0.65
CA LEU A 88 -1.05 4.89 0.41
C LEU A 88 -0.77 5.78 1.60
N ASP A 89 0.47 5.83 2.06
CA ASP A 89 0.86 6.53 3.28
C ASP A 89 0.76 8.05 3.11
N PHE A 90 1.17 8.60 1.95
CA PHE A 90 1.15 10.05 1.76
C PHE A 90 -0.15 10.60 1.16
N PHE A 91 -0.96 9.80 0.45
CA PHE A 91 -2.17 10.29 -0.24
C PHE A 91 -3.45 9.72 0.36
N VAL A 92 -3.55 8.40 0.46
CA VAL A 92 -4.80 7.72 0.84
C VAL A 92 -5.05 7.79 2.34
N TRP A 93 -4.05 7.49 3.17
CA TRP A 93 -4.23 7.44 4.63
C TRP A 93 -4.42 8.81 5.26
N GLY A 94 -3.79 9.87 4.73
CA GLY A 94 -4.04 11.25 5.16
C GLY A 94 -5.51 11.63 4.94
N TYR A 95 -6.02 11.40 3.72
CA TYR A 95 -7.39 11.70 3.36
C TYR A 95 -8.43 10.85 4.13
N ILE A 96 -8.18 9.54 4.27
CA ILE A 96 -9.03 8.66 5.07
C ILE A 96 -9.09 9.15 6.51
N LYS A 97 -7.94 9.46 7.11
CA LYS A 97 -7.89 9.93 8.49
C LYS A 97 -8.72 11.20 8.66
N GLU A 98 -8.54 12.19 7.80
CA GLU A 98 -9.34 13.43 7.82
C GLU A 98 -10.85 13.20 7.60
N SER A 99 -11.21 12.21 6.79
CA SER A 99 -12.61 11.87 6.49
C SER A 99 -13.29 11.08 7.61
N VAL A 100 -12.53 10.24 8.32
CA VAL A 100 -13.02 9.37 9.39
C VAL A 100 -13.04 10.09 10.74
N GLU A 101 -12.04 10.93 11.04
CA GLU A 101 -11.86 11.59 12.36
C GLU A 101 -13.12 12.33 12.84
N PRO A 102 -13.84 13.11 12.00
CA PRO A 102 -15.06 13.82 12.43
C PRO A 102 -16.26 12.91 12.68
N ARG A 103 -16.24 11.66 12.18
CA ARG A 103 -17.34 10.68 12.28
C ARG A 103 -17.05 9.58 13.29
N ARG A 104 -15.95 9.70 14.03
CA ARG A 104 -15.49 8.69 14.96
C ARG A 104 -16.40 8.64 16.19
N ASN A 105 -17.29 7.64 16.26
CA ASN A 105 -18.05 7.32 17.47
C ASN A 105 -17.45 6.10 18.22
N ASP A 106 -16.12 5.93 18.10
CA ASP A 106 -15.29 4.94 18.80
C ASP A 106 -15.53 3.45 18.50
N THR A 107 -16.28 3.08 17.45
CA THR A 107 -16.40 1.67 17.04
C THR A 107 -15.54 1.31 15.83
N GLU A 108 -15.04 0.07 15.81
CA GLU A 108 -14.25 -0.45 14.68
C GLU A 108 -15.07 -0.52 13.39
N ASN A 109 -16.36 -0.83 13.48
CA ASN A 109 -17.24 -0.97 12.32
C ASN A 109 -17.46 0.36 11.58
N GLU A 110 -17.70 1.46 12.31
CA GLU A 110 -17.87 2.77 11.68
C GLU A 110 -16.60 3.24 10.97
N VAL A 111 -15.43 2.96 11.54
CA VAL A 111 -14.14 3.24 10.90
C VAL A 111 -14.00 2.42 9.61
N ARG A 112 -14.37 1.14 9.62
CA ARG A 112 -14.35 0.28 8.44
C ARG A 112 -15.30 0.78 7.35
N GLU A 113 -16.54 1.11 7.70
CA GLU A 113 -17.55 1.66 6.78
C GLU A 113 -17.09 2.99 6.16
N ALA A 114 -16.52 3.88 6.96
CA ALA A 114 -16.01 5.15 6.47
C ALA A 114 -14.79 4.98 5.55
N ILE A 115 -13.91 4.01 5.81
CA ILE A 115 -12.82 3.63 4.89
C ILE A 115 -13.41 3.14 3.55
N ILE A 116 -14.37 2.21 3.56
CA ILE A 116 -15.01 1.69 2.35
C ILE A 116 -15.63 2.83 1.53
N ALA A 117 -16.40 3.71 2.17
CA ALA A 117 -17.05 4.85 1.52
C ALA A 117 -16.03 5.80 0.84
N VAL A 118 -14.89 6.07 1.49
CA VAL A 118 -13.80 6.88 0.91
C VAL A 118 -13.25 6.23 -0.35
N PHE A 119 -13.01 4.92 -0.33
CA PHE A 119 -12.56 4.19 -1.50
C PHE A 119 -13.60 4.29 -2.63
N GLU A 120 -14.87 3.99 -2.38
CA GLU A 120 -15.92 4.02 -3.41
C GLU A 120 -16.11 5.40 -4.08
N HIS A 121 -15.92 6.50 -3.34
CA HIS A 121 -16.32 7.84 -3.80
C HIS A 121 -15.17 8.73 -4.27
N HIS A 122 -13.94 8.49 -3.82
CA HIS A 122 -12.86 9.48 -3.95
C HIS A 122 -11.57 9.01 -4.62
N TYR A 123 -11.38 7.71 -4.88
CA TYR A 123 -10.16 7.25 -5.56
C TYR A 123 -10.27 7.40 -7.09
N THR A 124 -10.17 8.64 -7.57
CA THR A 124 -9.92 8.90 -8.99
C THR A 124 -8.42 8.74 -9.25
N GLY A 125 -8.00 7.61 -9.82
CA GLY A 125 -6.59 7.18 -9.99
C GLY A 125 -5.65 8.06 -10.83
N ASN A 126 -5.96 9.34 -11.05
CA ASN A 126 -5.23 10.21 -11.97
C ASN A 126 -4.12 11.07 -11.31
N SER A 127 -4.14 11.29 -9.99
CA SER A 127 -3.14 12.10 -9.27
C SER A 127 -2.04 11.29 -8.59
N ALA A 128 -2.37 10.07 -8.14
CA ALA A 128 -1.46 9.16 -7.44
C ALA A 128 -0.18 8.82 -8.23
N PRO A 129 -0.24 8.42 -9.52
CA PRO A 129 0.96 8.06 -10.27
C PRO A 129 1.95 9.22 -10.44
N ARG A 130 1.46 10.44 -10.72
CA ARG A 130 2.33 11.63 -10.88
C ARG A 130 3.02 12.02 -9.58
N SER A 131 2.30 11.99 -8.45
CA SER A 131 2.87 12.29 -7.14
C SER A 131 3.93 11.27 -6.73
N THR A 132 3.73 9.99 -7.07
CA THR A 132 4.71 8.92 -6.82
C THR A 132 6.03 9.17 -7.54
N VAL A 133 5.97 9.51 -8.84
CA VAL A 133 7.16 9.79 -9.65
C VAL A 133 7.89 11.02 -9.11
N GLN A 134 7.17 12.11 -8.83
CA GLN A 134 7.76 13.32 -8.26
C GLN A 134 8.45 13.05 -6.91
N ARG A 135 7.83 12.29 -6.02
CA ARG A 135 8.40 11.92 -4.71
C ARG A 135 9.61 11.01 -4.87
N ALA A 136 9.57 10.05 -5.80
CA ALA A 136 10.72 9.21 -6.10
C ALA A 136 11.91 10.01 -6.67
N GLU A 137 11.66 10.94 -7.58
CA GLU A 137 12.68 11.84 -8.14
C GLU A 137 13.29 12.75 -7.07
N LEU A 138 12.46 13.30 -6.17
CA LEU A 138 12.93 14.11 -5.05
C LEU A 138 13.75 13.29 -4.06
N CYS A 139 13.32 12.05 -3.74
CA CYS A 139 14.09 11.13 -2.92
C CYS A 139 15.48 10.85 -3.52
N ILE A 140 15.55 10.61 -4.83
CA ILE A 140 16.81 10.40 -5.55
C ILE A 140 17.68 11.67 -5.49
N ARG A 141 17.11 12.84 -5.76
CA ARG A 141 17.81 14.13 -5.72
C ARG A 141 18.40 14.42 -4.35
N GLU A 142 17.68 14.07 -3.29
CA GLU A 142 18.10 14.26 -1.90
C GLU A 142 18.95 13.10 -1.35
N GLY A 143 19.32 12.13 -2.18
CA GLY A 143 20.15 11.00 -1.76
C GLY A 143 19.49 10.15 -0.66
N GLY A 144 18.17 10.02 -0.68
CA GLY A 144 17.40 9.24 0.29
C GLY A 144 17.06 9.97 1.59
N ARG A 145 17.34 11.27 1.72
CA ARG A 145 16.93 12.09 2.88
C ARG A 145 15.47 12.56 2.75
N HIS A 146 14.89 13.04 3.85
CA HIS A 146 13.57 13.67 3.84
C HIS A 146 13.50 14.83 2.83
N PHE A 147 12.45 14.81 2.01
CA PHE A 147 12.29 15.70 0.87
C PHE A 147 10.93 16.41 0.84
N GLU A 148 10.07 16.20 1.85
CA GLU A 148 8.70 16.73 1.86
C GLU A 148 8.65 18.26 1.79
N GLN A 149 9.66 18.95 2.33
CA GLN A 149 9.82 20.41 2.23
C GLN A 149 9.97 20.93 0.79
N PHE A 150 10.19 20.05 -0.19
CA PHE A 150 10.35 20.38 -1.61
C PHE A 150 9.13 19.99 -2.45
N LEU A 151 8.07 19.49 -1.82
CA LEU A 151 6.79 19.24 -2.48
C LEU A 151 6.02 20.58 -2.55
N HIS A 152 5.58 20.95 -3.75
CA HIS A 152 4.81 22.16 -4.06
C HIS A 152 3.45 21.78 -4.65
#